data_AF-A0A6H1NG18-F1
#
_entry.id   AF-A0A6H1NG18-F1
#
_cell.length_a   1.000
_cell.length_b   1.000
_cell.length_c   1.000
_cell.angle_alpha   90.00
_cell.angle_beta   90.00
_cell.angle_gamma   90.00
#
_symmetry.space_group_name_H-M   'P 1'
#
loop_
_entity.id
_entity.type
_entity.pdbx_description
1 polymer ?
#
loop_
_entity_poly.entity_id
_entity_poly.type
_entity_poly.pdbx_seq_one_letter_code
_entity_poly.pdbx_strand_id
1 'polypeptide(L)'
;MRFTVCAGGETRAELIVDLRLNSAEQVVADSTLFLFEGSSCNSDDQEGSQSVRNPKPISIDQSRLRFLKVFNQEFQSFDFVTADFTVTHNVQPPKAPSGLVATHVQGDMHTIHLAWEDNATDETGYEVRNTTTGATTRTAPNRTTIGWPSPLRFKQCFQVRALGNPMPSNWSPANPQAACGI
;
A
#
# COMPACT_ATOMS: atom_id res chain seq x y z
N MET A 1 -2.33 12.14 13.99
CA MET A 1 -2.22 13.48 13.36
C MET A 1 -3.12 14.44 14.12
N ARG A 2 -2.71 15.71 14.27
CA ARG A 2 -3.50 16.74 14.95
C ARG A 2 -3.56 17.98 14.08
N PHE A 3 -4.76 18.51 13.86
CA PHE A 3 -5.01 19.73 13.12
C PHE A 3 -5.76 20.70 14.03
N THR A 4 -5.33 21.94 14.07
CA THR A 4 -5.92 22.98 14.92
C THR A 4 -6.19 24.21 14.08
N VAL A 5 -7.41 24.71 14.16
CA VAL A 5 -7.83 25.93 13.46
C VAL A 5 -8.53 26.83 14.47
N CYS A 6 -8.14 28.09 14.51
CA CYS A 6 -8.88 29.10 15.25
C CYS A 6 -9.66 30.02 14.30
N ALA A 7 -10.87 30.39 14.70
CA ALA A 7 -11.73 31.34 14.02
C ALA A 7 -12.14 32.45 14.99
N GLY A 8 -12.21 33.69 14.51
CA GLY A 8 -12.65 34.84 15.31
C GLY A 8 -11.74 35.25 16.47
N GLY A 9 -10.67 34.50 16.74
CA GLY A 9 -9.80 34.72 17.90
C GLY A 9 -10.26 34.00 19.16
N GLU A 10 -11.40 33.31 19.12
CA GLU A 10 -12.14 32.83 20.30
C GLU A 10 -12.59 31.36 20.17
N THR A 11 -12.95 30.93 18.95
CA THR A 11 -13.38 29.55 18.68
C THR A 11 -12.23 28.74 18.10
N ARG A 12 -11.94 27.57 18.67
CA ARG A 12 -10.91 26.64 18.18
C ARG A 12 -11.51 25.28 17.86
N ALA A 13 -11.28 24.81 16.63
CA ALA A 13 -11.48 23.43 16.23
C ALA A 13 -10.18 22.64 16.41
N GLU A 14 -10.28 21.44 16.98
CA GLU A 14 -9.16 20.49 17.00
C GLU A 14 -9.59 19.13 16.46
N LEU A 15 -8.97 18.68 15.37
CA LEU A 15 -9.18 17.37 14.78
C LEU A 15 -7.97 16.47 15.08
N ILE A 16 -8.22 15.36 15.75
CA ILE A 16 -7.27 14.27 15.92
C ILE A 16 -7.66 13.12 14.99
N VAL A 17 -6.70 12.61 14.23
CA VAL A 17 -6.87 11.44 13.35
C VAL A 17 -5.77 10.43 13.65
N ASP A 18 -6.17 9.25 14.11
CA ASP A 18 -5.27 8.14 14.43
C ASP A 18 -5.37 7.07 13.35
N LEU A 19 -4.26 6.87 12.64
CA LEU A 19 -4.13 5.85 11.60
C LEU A 19 -3.41 4.63 12.15
N ARG A 20 -3.95 3.45 11.83
CA ARG A 20 -3.30 2.17 12.10
C ARG A 20 -3.63 1.16 11.00
N LEU A 21 -2.78 0.15 10.86
CA LEU A 21 -3.11 -1.06 10.12
C LEU A 21 -3.70 -2.08 11.10
N ASN A 22 -4.76 -2.77 10.68
CA ASN A 22 -5.26 -3.93 11.43
C ASN A 22 -4.44 -5.19 11.08
N SER A 23 -4.82 -6.34 11.66
CA SER A 23 -4.15 -7.63 11.39
C SER A 23 -4.31 -8.15 9.96
N ALA A 24 -5.22 -7.56 9.17
CA ALA A 24 -5.41 -7.84 7.76
C ALA A 24 -4.77 -6.75 6.86
N GLU A 25 -3.89 -5.93 7.43
CA GLU A 25 -3.20 -4.82 6.77
C GLU A 25 -4.14 -3.77 6.15
N GLN A 26 -5.37 -3.66 6.67
CA GLN A 26 -6.31 -2.63 6.23
C GLN A 26 -6.15 -1.38 7.08
N VAL A 27 -6.26 -0.21 6.44
CA VAL A 27 -6.19 1.08 7.13
C VAL A 27 -7.44 1.29 7.97
N VAL A 28 -7.24 1.59 9.26
CA VAL A 28 -8.28 2.05 10.19
C VAL A 28 -7.92 3.48 10.60
N ALA A 29 -8.91 4.36 10.55
CA ALA A 29 -8.74 5.79 10.81
C ALA A 29 -9.75 6.27 11.85
N ASP A 30 -9.40 6.08 13.12
CA ASP A 30 -10.14 6.65 14.24
C ASP A 30 -9.98 8.19 14.21
N SER A 31 -11.03 8.91 14.59
CA SER A 31 -10.97 10.38 14.57
C SER A 31 -11.82 11.00 15.65
N THR A 32 -11.37 12.13 16.17
CA THR A 32 -12.11 12.94 17.12
C THR A 32 -12.00 14.40 16.73
N LEU A 33 -13.15 15.07 16.62
CA LEU A 33 -13.25 16.50 16.45
C LEU A 33 -13.68 17.11 17.79
N PHE A 34 -12.97 18.14 18.23
CA PHE A 34 -13.27 18.94 19.41
C PHE A 34 -13.62 20.36 19.00
N LEU A 35 -14.56 20.94 19.74
CA LEU A 35 -14.89 22.35 19.74
C LEU A 35 -14.45 22.94 21.07
N PHE A 36 -13.64 23.99 21.01
CA PHE A 36 -13.31 24.84 22.14
C PHE A 36 -13.78 26.25 21.85
N GLU A 37 -14.25 26.93 22.89
CA GLU A 37 -14.68 28.32 22.82
C GLU A 37 -14.22 29.07 24.05
N GLY A 38 -14.14 30.38 23.99
CA GLY A 38 -13.76 31.21 25.12
C GLY A 38 -13.20 32.54 24.66
N SER A 39 -12.59 33.28 25.57
CA SER A 39 -12.03 34.62 25.28
C SER A 39 -10.76 34.61 24.43
N SER A 40 -10.23 33.43 24.10
CA SER A 40 -9.10 33.29 23.18
C SER A 40 -9.04 31.90 22.55
N CYS A 41 -8.36 31.78 21.41
CA CYS A 41 -8.06 30.49 20.76
C CYS A 41 -7.31 29.49 21.66
N ASN A 42 -6.66 29.96 22.73
CA ASN A 42 -5.92 29.12 23.66
C ASN A 42 -6.79 28.65 24.84
N SER A 43 -8.08 28.98 24.84
CA SER A 43 -9.05 28.44 25.79
C SER A 43 -8.98 26.92 25.81
N ASP A 44 -9.01 26.34 27.00
CA ASP A 44 -9.15 24.89 27.20
C ASP A 44 -10.60 24.50 27.52
N ASP A 45 -11.53 25.45 27.39
CA ASP A 45 -12.95 25.21 27.60
C ASP A 45 -13.55 24.47 26.39
N GLN A 46 -13.91 23.22 26.62
CA GLN A 46 -14.32 22.30 25.57
C GLN A 46 -15.85 22.20 25.54
N GLU A 47 -16.45 22.90 24.59
CA GLU A 47 -17.91 22.95 24.42
C GLU A 47 -18.49 21.69 23.77
N GLY A 48 -17.67 20.91 23.06
CA GLY A 48 -18.20 19.71 22.42
C GLY A 48 -17.15 18.82 21.79
N SER A 49 -17.55 17.58 21.53
CA SER A 49 -16.75 16.66 20.72
C SER A 49 -17.58 15.62 19.98
N GLN A 50 -17.03 15.11 18.90
CA GLN A 50 -17.55 13.95 18.19
C GLN A 50 -16.40 13.00 17.90
N SER A 51 -16.57 11.72 18.23
CA SER A 51 -15.59 10.68 17.94
C SER A 51 -16.16 9.63 17.01
N VAL A 52 -15.37 9.22 16.02
CA VAL A 52 -15.56 8.02 15.23
C VAL A 52 -14.57 6.97 15.75
N ARG A 53 -15.08 6.00 16.51
CA ARG A 53 -14.31 4.88 17.06
C ARG A 53 -14.60 3.58 16.33
N ASN A 54 -13.57 2.76 16.15
CA ASN A 54 -13.64 1.47 15.48
C ASN A 54 -14.35 1.54 14.10
N PRO A 55 -13.95 2.47 13.22
CA PRO A 55 -14.58 2.56 11.91
C PRO A 55 -14.31 1.30 11.10
N LYS A 56 -15.19 1.04 10.12
CA LYS A 56 -14.96 -0.01 9.13
C LYS A 56 -13.57 0.20 8.49
N PRO A 57 -12.72 -0.84 8.45
CA PRO A 57 -11.43 -0.77 7.79
C PRO A 57 -11.57 -0.41 6.30
N ILE A 58 -10.56 0.25 5.77
CA ILE A 58 -10.46 0.68 4.38
C ILE A 58 -9.59 -0.36 3.67
N SER A 59 -10.20 -1.10 2.74
CA SER A 59 -9.49 -2.07 1.90
C SER A 59 -8.53 -1.36 0.94
N ILE A 60 -7.57 -2.11 0.42
CA ILE A 60 -6.61 -1.64 -0.60
C ILE A 60 -7.38 -1.00 -1.77
N ASP A 61 -6.83 0.10 -2.28
CA ASP A 61 -7.38 0.93 -3.37
C ASP A 61 -8.76 1.54 -3.09
N GLN A 62 -9.22 1.49 -1.83
CA GLN A 62 -10.42 2.17 -1.41
C GLN A 62 -10.09 3.49 -0.73
N SER A 63 -11.04 4.41 -0.87
CA SER A 63 -11.06 5.68 -0.15
C SER A 63 -12.32 5.77 0.69
N ARG A 64 -12.24 6.53 1.77
CA ARG A 64 -13.37 6.75 2.65
C ARG A 64 -13.41 8.19 3.13
N LEU A 65 -14.49 8.88 2.77
CA LEU A 65 -14.84 10.18 3.32
C LEU A 65 -15.26 10.04 4.79
N ARG A 66 -14.79 10.97 5.60
CA ARG A 66 -15.19 11.21 6.98
C ARG A 66 -15.76 12.60 7.06
N PHE A 67 -16.88 12.73 7.76
CA PHE A 67 -17.50 14.00 8.07
C PHE A 67 -17.81 14.00 9.56
N LEU A 68 -17.30 14.99 10.27
CA LEU A 68 -17.59 15.25 11.68
C LEU A 68 -18.18 16.65 11.79
N LYS A 69 -19.16 16.80 12.68
CA LYS A 69 -19.78 18.06 13.04
C LYS A 69 -20.03 18.09 14.53
N VAL A 70 -19.55 19.14 15.19
CA VAL A 70 -19.73 19.38 16.62
C VAL A 70 -20.40 20.74 16.78
N PHE A 71 -21.47 20.77 17.55
CA PHE A 71 -22.16 22.00 17.95
C PHE A 71 -21.71 22.38 19.36
N ASN A 72 -21.71 23.68 19.65
CA ASN A 72 -21.59 24.19 21.01
C ASN A 72 -22.76 23.65 21.85
N GLN A 73 -22.49 23.23 23.09
CA GLN A 73 -23.47 22.67 24.02
C GLN A 73 -24.19 23.73 24.86
N GLU A 74 -23.80 24.99 24.79
CA GLU A 74 -24.46 26.11 25.44
C GLU A 74 -25.85 26.39 24.86
N PHE A 75 -26.76 26.78 25.74
CA PHE A 75 -28.14 27.08 25.37
C PHE A 75 -28.20 28.29 24.42
N GLN A 76 -28.81 28.11 23.25
CA GLN A 76 -28.93 29.11 22.18
C GLN A 76 -27.61 29.55 21.52
N SER A 77 -26.51 28.81 21.70
CA SER A 77 -25.36 28.98 20.83
C SER A 77 -25.61 28.33 19.46
N PHE A 78 -25.19 29.01 18.39
CA PHE A 78 -25.24 28.49 17.02
C PHE A 78 -23.86 28.07 16.51
N ASP A 79 -22.83 28.16 17.34
CA ASP A 79 -21.47 27.89 16.96
C ASP A 79 -21.26 26.40 16.74
N PHE A 80 -20.59 26.08 15.65
CA PHE A 80 -20.29 24.70 15.29
C PHE A 80 -18.97 24.64 14.53
N VAL A 81 -18.34 23.47 14.62
CA VAL A 81 -17.17 23.14 13.80
C VAL A 81 -17.47 21.90 12.99
N THR A 82 -16.95 21.90 11.76
CA THR A 82 -17.02 20.76 10.85
C THR A 82 -15.62 20.38 10.42
N ALA A 83 -15.41 19.09 10.23
CA ALA A 83 -14.23 18.56 9.57
C ALA A 83 -14.65 17.50 8.58
N ASP A 84 -14.20 17.64 7.34
CA ASP A 84 -14.25 16.59 6.34
C ASP A 84 -12.85 16.25 5.83
N PHE A 85 -12.61 14.96 5.66
CA PHE A 85 -11.34 14.47 5.12
C PHE A 85 -11.55 13.10 4.50
N THR A 86 -10.70 12.76 3.55
CA THR A 86 -10.69 11.44 2.91
C THR A 86 -9.46 10.67 3.34
N VAL A 87 -9.66 9.43 3.77
CA VAL A 87 -8.57 8.49 4.02
C VAL A 87 -8.54 7.49 2.88
N THR A 88 -7.38 7.33 2.27
CA THR A 88 -7.15 6.40 1.15
C THR A 88 -6.13 5.36 1.57
N HIS A 89 -6.44 4.10 1.30
CA HIS A 89 -5.48 3.02 1.45
C HIS A 89 -4.79 2.77 0.11
N ASN A 90 -3.72 3.51 -0.13
CA ASN A 90 -2.88 3.34 -1.32
C ASN A 90 -1.69 2.44 -0.96
N VAL A 91 -1.61 1.29 -1.61
CA VAL A 91 -0.44 0.42 -1.56
C VAL A 91 0.25 0.50 -2.91
N GLN A 92 1.53 0.82 -2.90
CA GLN A 92 2.34 0.71 -4.12
C GLN A 92 2.89 -0.71 -4.20
N PRO A 93 2.69 -1.43 -5.31
CA PRO A 93 3.39 -2.68 -5.52
C PRO A 93 4.90 -2.44 -5.62
N PRO A 94 5.75 -3.45 -5.34
CA PRO A 94 7.18 -3.35 -5.59
C PRO A 94 7.47 -3.00 -7.05
N LYS A 95 8.66 -2.48 -7.31
CA LYS A 95 9.12 -2.25 -8.68
C LYS A 95 9.32 -3.59 -9.40
N ALA A 96 8.83 -3.66 -10.64
CA ALA A 96 8.99 -4.87 -11.44
C ALA A 96 10.47 -5.12 -11.78
N PRO A 97 10.95 -6.37 -11.76
CA PRO A 97 12.31 -6.69 -12.20
C PRO A 97 12.50 -6.43 -13.69
N SER A 98 13.74 -6.15 -14.10
CA SER A 98 14.13 -5.91 -15.50
C SER A 98 15.16 -6.93 -15.98
N GLY A 99 15.49 -6.88 -17.28
CA GLY A 99 16.64 -7.59 -17.82
C GLY A 99 16.59 -9.12 -17.68
N LEU A 100 15.40 -9.74 -17.67
CA LEU A 100 15.28 -11.20 -17.56
C LEU A 100 15.95 -11.89 -18.75
N VAL A 101 16.95 -12.72 -18.46
CA VAL A 101 17.67 -13.55 -19.43
C VAL A 101 17.55 -15.02 -19.06
N ALA A 102 17.24 -15.86 -20.03
CA ALA A 102 17.25 -17.31 -19.95
C ALA A 102 18.43 -17.87 -20.73
N THR A 103 19.33 -18.57 -20.04
CA THR A 103 20.55 -19.13 -20.62
C THR A 103 20.63 -20.63 -20.37
N HIS A 104 21.14 -21.36 -21.35
CA HIS A 104 21.46 -22.78 -21.21
C HIS A 104 22.93 -22.89 -20.80
N VAL A 105 23.20 -23.74 -19.81
CA VAL A 105 24.58 -24.10 -19.49
C VAL A 105 24.98 -25.24 -20.41
N GLN A 106 26.05 -25.02 -21.17
CA GLN A 106 26.62 -26.04 -22.05
C GLN A 106 26.99 -27.27 -21.21
N GLY A 107 26.38 -28.42 -21.53
CA GLY A 107 26.57 -29.67 -20.78
C GLY A 107 25.48 -29.99 -19.75
N ASP A 108 24.58 -29.04 -19.43
CA ASP A 108 23.38 -29.31 -18.64
C ASP A 108 22.13 -29.23 -19.54
N MET A 109 21.59 -30.40 -19.87
CA MET A 109 20.37 -30.54 -20.68
C MET A 109 19.10 -30.62 -19.84
N HIS A 110 19.17 -30.25 -18.55
CA HIS A 110 18.07 -30.38 -17.60
C HIS A 110 17.72 -29.07 -16.89
N THR A 111 18.50 -28.01 -17.10
CA THR A 111 18.33 -26.73 -16.39
C THR A 111 18.44 -25.53 -17.33
N ILE A 112 17.50 -24.60 -17.19
CA ILE A 112 17.60 -23.26 -17.78
C ILE A 112 17.97 -22.28 -16.67
N HIS A 113 19.08 -21.58 -16.81
CA HIS A 113 19.50 -20.55 -15.86
C HIS A 113 18.83 -19.22 -16.18
N LEU A 114 18.06 -18.72 -15.22
CA LEU A 114 17.38 -17.44 -15.31
C LEU A 114 18.12 -16.41 -14.44
N ALA A 115 18.33 -15.22 -14.99
CA ALA A 115 18.89 -14.07 -14.29
C ALA A 115 18.09 -12.82 -14.61
N TRP A 116 17.91 -11.93 -13.63
CA TRP A 116 17.23 -10.65 -13.79
C TRP A 116 17.89 -9.57 -12.94
N GLU A 117 17.56 -8.32 -13.24
CA GLU A 117 17.91 -7.16 -12.43
C GLU A 117 16.83 -6.91 -11.39
N ASP A 118 17.27 -6.76 -10.15
CA ASP A 118 16.41 -6.39 -9.04
C ASP A 118 16.22 -4.87 -8.98
N ASN A 119 14.97 -4.44 -9.13
CA ASN A 119 14.57 -3.05 -9.00
C ASN A 119 13.78 -2.78 -7.73
N ALA A 120 13.36 -3.83 -7.02
CA ALA A 120 12.53 -3.72 -5.83
C ALA A 120 13.42 -3.49 -4.60
N THR A 121 12.88 -2.77 -3.62
CA THR A 121 13.55 -2.56 -2.32
C THR A 121 12.66 -2.97 -1.15
N ASP A 122 11.46 -3.45 -1.48
CA ASP A 122 10.31 -3.68 -0.61
C ASP A 122 9.64 -5.03 -0.95
N GLU A 123 10.33 -5.89 -1.70
CA GLU A 123 9.86 -7.22 -2.03
C GLU A 123 10.11 -8.23 -0.90
N THR A 124 9.21 -9.18 -0.79
CA THR A 124 9.31 -10.35 0.09
C THR A 124 9.81 -11.59 -0.66
N GLY A 125 10.13 -11.44 -1.94
CA GLY A 125 10.63 -12.48 -2.84
C GLY A 125 10.31 -12.21 -4.30
N TYR A 126 10.56 -13.18 -5.16
CA TYR A 126 10.15 -13.13 -6.57
C TYR A 126 9.35 -14.35 -6.95
N GLU A 127 8.41 -14.17 -7.86
CA GLU A 127 7.73 -15.23 -8.56
C GLU A 127 8.21 -15.29 -9.99
N VAL A 128 8.65 -16.48 -10.42
CA VAL A 128 9.07 -16.74 -11.79
C VAL A 128 8.03 -17.65 -12.42
N ARG A 129 7.54 -17.27 -13.58
CA ARG A 129 6.55 -18.01 -14.37
C ARG A 129 7.17 -18.46 -15.69
N ASN A 130 7.05 -19.74 -15.97
CA ASN A 130 7.24 -20.26 -17.31
C ASN A 130 5.95 -19.98 -18.10
N THR A 131 6.01 -19.07 -19.08
CA THR A 131 4.85 -18.69 -19.89
C THR A 131 4.47 -19.76 -20.92
N THR A 132 5.38 -20.70 -21.20
CA THR A 132 5.13 -21.82 -22.12
C THR A 132 4.33 -22.94 -21.45
N THR A 133 4.68 -23.31 -20.22
CA THR A 133 4.02 -24.41 -19.49
C THR A 133 2.98 -23.93 -18.47
N GLY A 134 3.01 -22.66 -18.09
CA GLY A 134 2.19 -22.10 -17.02
C GLY A 134 2.72 -22.38 -15.61
N ALA A 135 3.79 -23.17 -15.47
CA ALA A 135 4.39 -23.48 -14.18
C ALA A 135 5.00 -22.23 -13.52
N THR A 136 4.96 -22.19 -12.19
CA THR A 136 5.47 -21.07 -11.38
C THR A 136 6.35 -21.58 -10.24
N THR A 137 7.30 -20.76 -9.83
CA THR A 137 8.12 -20.99 -8.63
C THR A 137 8.38 -19.67 -7.92
N ARG A 138 8.76 -19.74 -6.65
CA ARG A 138 9.07 -18.57 -5.82
C ARG A 138 10.49 -18.62 -5.28
N THR A 139 11.06 -17.44 -5.07
CA THR A 139 12.42 -17.27 -4.55
C THR A 139 12.40 -16.34 -3.34
N ALA A 140 13.47 -16.39 -2.54
CA ALA A 140 13.69 -15.50 -1.42
C ALA A 140 13.88 -14.02 -1.88
N PRO A 141 13.74 -13.03 -0.97
CA PRO A 141 14.04 -11.62 -1.25
C PRO A 141 15.46 -11.41 -1.80
N ASN A 142 15.68 -10.31 -2.53
CA ASN A 142 16.97 -9.92 -3.14
C ASN A 142 17.62 -10.99 -4.06
N ARG A 143 16.90 -12.07 -4.42
CA ARG A 143 17.43 -13.10 -5.31
C ARG A 143 17.30 -12.62 -6.75
N THR A 144 18.39 -12.72 -7.51
CA THR A 144 18.45 -12.29 -8.92
C THR A 144 18.64 -13.44 -9.91
N THR A 145 18.73 -14.69 -9.42
CA THR A 145 18.95 -15.87 -10.27
C THR A 145 18.22 -17.11 -9.78
N ILE A 146 17.81 -17.98 -10.71
CA ILE A 146 17.30 -19.33 -10.42
C ILE A 146 17.65 -20.33 -11.54
N GLY A 147 17.94 -21.58 -11.18
CA GLY A 147 17.94 -22.69 -12.12
C GLY A 147 16.54 -23.26 -12.25
N TRP A 148 16.01 -23.31 -13.48
CA TRP A 148 14.69 -23.84 -13.79
C TRP A 148 14.81 -25.27 -14.34
N PRO A 149 14.28 -26.30 -13.65
CA PRO A 149 14.29 -27.66 -14.16
C PRO A 149 13.46 -27.76 -15.46
N SER A 150 14.09 -28.22 -16.54
CA SER A 150 13.47 -28.38 -17.85
C SER A 150 13.94 -29.68 -18.51
N PRO A 151 13.05 -30.61 -18.87
CA PRO A 151 13.44 -31.86 -19.53
C PRO A 151 13.89 -31.68 -21.01
N LEU A 152 14.16 -30.45 -21.46
CA LEU A 152 14.51 -29.98 -22.81
C LEU A 152 13.90 -30.73 -24.00
N ARG A 153 13.01 -30.07 -24.75
CA ARG A 153 12.84 -30.26 -26.21
C ARG A 153 12.28 -29.06 -26.99
N PHE A 154 11.87 -27.96 -26.34
CA PHE A 154 11.28 -26.80 -27.04
C PHE A 154 11.56 -25.49 -26.32
N LYS A 155 11.57 -24.39 -27.09
CA LYS A 155 11.77 -23.03 -26.58
C LYS A 155 10.80 -22.72 -25.42
N GLN A 156 11.36 -22.40 -24.25
CA GLN A 156 10.60 -21.99 -23.07
C GLN A 156 10.82 -20.52 -22.79
N CYS A 157 9.75 -19.80 -22.51
CA CYS A 157 9.78 -18.38 -22.20
C CYS A 157 9.38 -18.14 -20.74
N PHE A 158 9.95 -17.10 -20.15
CA PHE A 158 9.80 -16.79 -18.74
C PHE A 158 9.39 -15.34 -18.52
N GLN A 159 8.74 -15.11 -17.39
CA GLN A 159 8.54 -13.80 -16.80
C GLN A 159 8.88 -13.88 -15.32
N VAL A 160 9.34 -12.78 -14.73
CA VAL A 160 9.59 -12.66 -13.30
C VAL A 160 8.87 -11.44 -12.77
N ARG A 161 8.33 -11.51 -11.54
CA ARG A 161 7.80 -10.35 -10.83
C ARG A 161 8.27 -10.38 -9.37
N ALA A 162 8.53 -9.21 -8.81
CA ALA A 162 8.73 -9.03 -7.39
C ALA A 162 7.39 -9.24 -6.64
N LEU A 163 7.43 -9.94 -5.52
CA LEU A 163 6.31 -10.18 -4.62
C LEU A 163 6.34 -9.14 -3.50
N GLY A 164 5.27 -8.36 -3.36
CA GLY A 164 5.09 -7.47 -2.22
C GLY A 164 4.00 -7.98 -1.30
N ASN A 165 3.83 -7.28 -0.18
CA ASN A 165 2.70 -7.47 0.71
C ASN A 165 1.93 -6.14 0.79
N PRO A 166 0.65 -6.07 0.40
CA PRO A 166 -0.25 -7.15 -0.05
C PRO A 166 -0.17 -7.57 -1.52
N MET A 167 0.47 -6.78 -2.40
CA MET A 167 0.36 -6.97 -3.85
C MET A 167 1.70 -7.11 -4.56
N PRO A 168 1.80 -7.97 -5.59
CA PRO A 168 3.02 -8.11 -6.38
C PRO A 168 3.17 -6.98 -7.40
N SER A 169 4.39 -6.81 -7.86
CA SER A 169 4.71 -5.99 -9.04
C SER A 169 4.08 -6.55 -10.33
N ASN A 170 4.10 -5.71 -11.37
CA ASN A 170 3.87 -6.19 -12.73
C ASN A 170 4.94 -7.21 -13.13
N TRP A 171 4.62 -8.07 -14.09
CA TRP A 171 5.61 -8.95 -14.71
C TRP A 171 6.68 -8.14 -15.44
N SER A 172 7.91 -8.63 -15.38
CA SER A 172 9.02 -8.16 -16.20
C SER A 172 8.58 -8.11 -17.67
N PRO A 173 9.02 -7.09 -18.45
CA PRO A 173 8.74 -7.04 -19.87
C PRO A 173 9.12 -8.36 -20.55
N ALA A 174 8.23 -8.88 -21.39
CA ALA A 174 8.59 -10.00 -22.24
C ALA A 174 9.60 -9.48 -23.27
N ASN A 175 10.89 -9.71 -23.04
CA ASN A 175 11.86 -9.71 -24.12
C ASN A 175 11.88 -11.14 -24.70
N PRO A 176 11.11 -11.44 -25.76
CA PRO A 176 10.88 -12.82 -26.20
C PRO A 176 12.13 -13.51 -26.79
N GLN A 177 13.23 -12.77 -26.94
CA GLN A 177 14.52 -13.35 -27.33
C GLN A 177 15.39 -13.62 -26.10
N ALA A 178 15.55 -12.66 -25.19
CA ALA A 178 16.39 -12.84 -24.01
C ALA A 178 15.73 -13.68 -22.91
N ALA A 179 14.41 -13.52 -22.71
CA ALA A 179 13.65 -14.22 -21.68
C ALA A 179 13.22 -15.64 -22.09
N CYS A 180 13.74 -16.15 -23.21
CA CYS A 180 13.42 -17.48 -23.70
C CYS A 180 14.67 -18.31 -24.00
N GLY A 181 14.76 -19.51 -23.42
CA GLY A 181 15.81 -20.50 -23.69
C GLY A 181 15.31 -21.65 -24.58
N ILE A 182 16.21 -22.39 -25.23
CA ILE A 182 15.95 -23.58 -26.07
C ILE A 182 16.50 -24.83 -25.41
#